data_AF-A0A627X3L2-F1
#
_entry.id   AF-A0A627X3L2-F1
#
_cell.length_a   1.000
_cell.length_b   1.000
_cell.length_c   1.000
_cell.angle_alpha   90.00
_cell.angle_beta   90.00
_cell.angle_gamma   90.00
#
_symmetry.space_group_name_H-M   'P 1'
#
loop_
_entity.id
_entity.type
_entity.pdbx_description
1 polymer ?
#
loop_
_entity_poly.entity_id
_entity_poly.type
_entity_poly.pdbx_seq_one_letter_code
_entity_poly.pdbx_strand_id
1 'polypeptide(L)'
;MNKIIKRLEIIKSAIELEDEEIIRQQLIYLKNEPQDAVISAIAQAIEARRFSDAMQEISAWLQAQRALSTWQDPSIAASKLELKALEAQLRDLIDKRNARVQILDDFNDLYHLRLGPLMSRILELRKQLAVSMQRKQEAEIKRREKDYQSCLQFISQAVDQLATLKQQWTGLNAASREAVGIRQRIQQQTELITALLEEIRELEADFSHQDDSTSRQAQEDAEQDYHQYGKQQQEAQFRYARDQRLSADERSELKRLWRQASRLCHPDVVADELKEKAHQMMVQLNQARQNADLAAIRALLTQLQSGLEPMMASDRLNNLEHLRHKIRQLRTQIDALLKEITQLEAENAWRLASSVTDKEAYFSEQERALTEIRNTLEAQVQQVEQELLTG
;
A
#
# COMPACT_ATOMS: atom_id res chain seq x y z
N MET A 1 -40.78 3.77 29.96
CA MET A 1 -40.75 3.83 31.44
C MET A 1 -39.40 4.27 32.01
N ASN A 2 -38.28 3.55 31.88
CA ASN A 2 -37.00 3.92 32.54
C ASN A 2 -36.41 5.31 32.15
N LYS A 3 -36.65 5.79 30.93
CA LYS A 3 -36.18 7.13 30.51
C LYS A 3 -36.94 8.26 31.24
N ILE A 4 -38.24 8.07 31.49
CA ILE A 4 -39.08 9.06 32.17
C ILE A 4 -38.67 9.14 33.64
N ILE A 5 -38.46 8.00 34.31
CA ILE A 5 -37.93 7.93 35.68
C ILE A 5 -36.66 8.75 35.80
N LYS A 6 -35.68 8.54 34.91
CA LYS A 6 -34.41 9.29 34.93
C LYS A 6 -34.59 10.78 34.64
N ARG A 7 -35.44 11.15 33.67
CA ARG A 7 -35.73 12.57 33.37
C ARG A 7 -36.36 13.28 34.56
N LEU A 8 -37.28 12.62 35.26
CA LEU A 8 -37.90 13.15 36.46
C LEU A 8 -36.93 13.19 37.64
N GLU A 9 -36.00 12.24 37.78
CA GLU A 9 -34.91 12.32 38.75
C GLU A 9 -33.95 13.49 38.46
N ILE A 10 -33.60 13.73 37.20
CA ILE A 10 -32.78 14.89 36.79
C ILE A 10 -33.52 16.20 37.09
N ILE A 11 -34.81 16.29 36.76
CA ILE A 11 -35.60 17.50 37.05
C ILE A 11 -35.72 17.71 38.56
N LYS A 12 -35.93 16.64 39.34
CA LYS A 12 -35.94 16.72 40.80
C LYS A 12 -34.63 17.31 41.34
N SER A 13 -33.50 16.76 40.93
CA SER A 13 -32.18 17.28 41.34
C SER A 13 -31.92 18.69 40.81
N ALA A 14 -32.39 19.04 39.62
CA ALA A 14 -32.25 20.39 39.08
C ALA A 14 -33.11 21.42 39.84
N ILE A 15 -34.30 21.04 40.34
CA ILE A 15 -35.11 21.88 41.24
C ILE A 15 -34.40 22.07 42.59
N GLU A 16 -33.81 21.00 43.14
CA GLU A 16 -33.02 21.05 44.39
C GLU A 16 -31.77 21.94 44.24
N LEU A 17 -31.18 21.99 43.05
CA LEU A 17 -30.01 22.83 42.71
C LEU A 17 -30.38 24.21 42.17
N GLU A 18 -31.67 24.54 42.09
CA GLU A 18 -32.19 25.79 41.51
C GLU A 18 -31.74 26.07 40.06
N ASP A 19 -31.43 25.02 39.29
CA ASP A 19 -30.96 25.10 37.90
C ASP A 19 -32.13 25.10 36.90
N GLU A 20 -32.65 26.30 36.60
CA GLU A 20 -33.73 26.49 35.62
C GLU A 20 -33.33 26.12 34.18
N GLU A 21 -32.04 26.03 33.84
CA GLU A 21 -31.61 25.64 32.50
C GLU A 21 -31.80 24.14 32.26
N ILE A 22 -31.32 23.31 33.19
CA ILE A 22 -31.51 21.85 33.11
C ILE A 22 -32.99 21.50 33.14
N ILE A 23 -33.80 22.16 33.97
CA ILE A 23 -35.25 21.95 34.03
C ILE A 23 -35.89 22.23 32.66
N ARG A 24 -35.55 23.36 32.01
CA ARG A 24 -36.09 23.71 30.69
C ARG A 24 -35.69 22.71 29.62
N GLN A 25 -34.43 22.27 29.61
CA GLN A 25 -33.95 21.28 28.64
C GLN A 25 -34.67 19.93 28.81
N GLN A 26 -34.88 19.46 30.04
CA GLN A 26 -35.54 18.18 30.31
C GLN A 26 -37.06 18.24 30.07
N LEU A 27 -37.71 19.38 30.32
CA LEU A 27 -39.14 19.58 30.11
C LEU A 27 -39.57 19.38 28.65
N ILE A 28 -38.77 19.81 27.68
CA ILE A 28 -39.03 19.59 26.24
C ILE A 28 -39.23 18.10 25.96
N TYR A 29 -38.43 17.28 26.61
CA TYR A 29 -38.47 15.84 26.41
C TYR A 29 -39.61 15.13 27.15
N LEU A 30 -40.15 15.71 28.23
CA LEU A 30 -41.35 15.20 28.90
C LEU A 30 -42.61 15.48 28.08
N LYS A 31 -42.67 16.62 27.39
CA LYS A 31 -43.80 17.01 26.53
C LYS A 31 -43.97 16.14 25.29
N ASN A 32 -42.87 15.59 24.80
CA ASN A 32 -42.82 14.84 23.53
C ASN A 32 -43.05 13.32 23.70
N GLU A 33 -43.32 12.81 24.90
CA GLU A 33 -43.57 11.40 25.19
C GLU A 33 -45.08 11.14 25.47
N PRO A 34 -45.62 9.92 25.25
CA PRO A 34 -47.07 9.71 25.18
C PRO A 34 -47.81 9.60 26.54
N GLN A 35 -48.96 10.28 26.60
CA GLN A 35 -50.20 10.17 27.44
C GLN A 35 -50.21 9.35 28.75
N ASP A 36 -49.25 9.53 29.65
CA ASP A 36 -49.52 9.30 31.08
C ASP A 36 -50.08 10.61 31.66
N ALA A 37 -51.33 10.57 32.14
CA ALA A 37 -52.00 11.74 32.71
C ALA A 37 -51.19 12.36 33.87
N VAL A 38 -50.46 11.53 34.63
CA VAL A 38 -49.63 11.99 35.74
C VAL A 38 -48.38 12.72 35.24
N ILE A 39 -47.74 12.22 34.18
CA ILE A 39 -46.56 12.87 33.59
C ILE A 39 -46.94 14.21 32.94
N SER A 40 -48.12 14.27 32.30
CA SER A 40 -48.64 15.52 31.75
C SER A 40 -48.92 16.55 32.83
N ALA A 41 -49.46 16.14 33.98
CA ALA A 41 -49.68 17.02 35.12
C ALA A 41 -48.36 17.58 35.68
N ILE A 42 -47.34 16.71 35.83
CA ILE A 42 -45.99 17.11 36.25
C ILE A 42 -45.39 18.14 35.29
N ALA A 43 -45.45 17.88 33.97
CA ALA A 43 -44.93 18.81 32.96
C ALA A 43 -45.63 20.18 33.03
N GLN A 44 -46.95 20.20 33.23
CA GLN A 44 -47.73 21.42 33.35
C GLN A 44 -47.44 22.19 34.64
N ALA A 45 -47.18 21.50 35.75
CA ALA A 45 -46.73 22.12 37.00
C ALA A 45 -45.37 22.81 36.86
N ILE A 46 -44.43 22.17 36.16
CA ILE A 46 -43.11 22.75 35.85
C ILE A 46 -43.24 23.99 34.94
N GLU A 47 -44.09 23.94 33.91
CA GLU A 47 -44.36 25.09 33.03
C GLU A 47 -44.96 26.28 33.77
N ALA A 48 -45.88 26.01 34.70
CA ALA A 48 -46.51 27.02 35.52
C ALA A 48 -45.59 27.56 36.63
N ARG A 49 -44.31 27.16 36.66
CA ARG A 49 -43.33 27.46 37.71
C ARG A 49 -43.78 27.04 39.12
N ARG A 50 -44.70 26.08 39.21
CA ARG A 50 -45.17 25.48 40.47
C ARG A 50 -44.24 24.36 40.89
N PHE A 51 -43.00 24.72 41.22
CA PHE A 51 -41.94 23.74 41.47
C PHE A 51 -42.16 22.91 42.74
N SER A 52 -42.86 23.44 43.75
CA SER A 52 -43.25 22.68 44.94
C SER A 52 -44.23 21.55 44.62
N ASP A 53 -45.26 21.85 43.82
CA ASP A 53 -46.25 20.86 43.35
C ASP A 53 -45.56 19.81 42.47
N ALA A 54 -44.74 20.26 41.52
CA ALA A 54 -43.96 19.37 40.66
C ALA A 54 -43.05 18.43 41.46
N MET A 55 -42.37 18.92 42.51
CA MET A 55 -41.50 18.11 43.37
C MET A 55 -42.27 17.02 44.13
N GLN A 56 -43.47 17.32 44.61
CA GLN A 56 -44.33 16.36 45.29
C GLN A 56 -44.83 15.29 44.33
N GLU A 57 -45.35 15.69 43.17
CA GLU A 57 -45.87 14.77 42.15
C GLU A 57 -44.75 13.89 41.56
N ILE A 58 -43.58 14.46 41.29
CA ILE A 58 -42.40 13.70 40.86
C ILE A 58 -41.99 12.67 41.91
N SER A 59 -41.92 13.07 43.18
CA SER A 59 -41.49 12.17 44.25
C SER A 59 -42.48 11.03 44.49
N ALA A 60 -43.78 11.32 44.45
CA ALA A 60 -44.83 10.31 44.58
C ALA A 60 -44.82 9.33 43.40
N TRP A 61 -44.70 9.84 42.17
CA TRP A 61 -44.64 9.00 40.97
C TRP A 61 -43.38 8.14 40.95
N LEU A 62 -42.20 8.70 41.29
CA LEU A 62 -40.95 7.93 41.37
C LEU A 62 -41.01 6.83 42.45
N GLN A 63 -41.63 7.09 43.60
CA GLN A 63 -41.82 6.07 44.64
C GLN A 63 -42.74 4.93 44.17
N ALA A 64 -43.85 5.25 43.51
CA ALA A 64 -44.78 4.26 42.96
C ALA A 64 -44.11 3.42 41.84
N GLN A 65 -43.28 4.04 41.01
CA GLN A 65 -42.55 3.35 39.94
C GLN A 65 -41.37 2.52 40.46
N ARG A 66 -40.70 2.93 41.55
CA ARG A 66 -39.64 2.14 42.21
C ARG A 66 -40.16 0.80 42.75
N ALA A 67 -41.45 0.69 43.06
CA ALA A 67 -42.10 -0.56 43.46
C ALA A 67 -42.40 -1.52 42.27
N LEU A 68 -42.37 -1.02 41.02
CA LEU A 68 -42.75 -1.76 39.80
C LEU A 68 -41.59 -1.92 38.80
N SER A 69 -40.51 -1.17 38.95
CA SER A 69 -39.42 -1.11 37.99
C SER A 69 -38.37 -2.18 38.24
N THR A 70 -38.06 -2.96 37.20
CA THR A 70 -36.76 -3.63 37.08
C THR A 70 -35.66 -2.55 37.04
N TRP A 71 -34.90 -2.41 38.12
CA TRP A 71 -33.76 -1.51 38.17
C TRP A 71 -32.77 -1.89 37.05
N GLN A 72 -32.57 -1.00 36.08
CA GLN A 72 -31.51 -1.14 35.08
C GLN A 72 -30.26 -0.44 35.59
N ASP A 73 -29.20 -1.21 35.81
CA ASP A 73 -27.91 -0.74 36.33
C ASP A 73 -27.42 0.52 35.57
N PRO A 74 -27.21 1.66 36.27
CA PRO A 74 -26.61 2.86 35.69
C PRO A 74 -25.32 2.58 34.94
N SER A 75 -24.54 1.58 35.38
CA SER A 75 -23.32 1.13 34.72
C SER A 75 -23.57 0.57 33.32
N ILE A 76 -24.67 -0.15 33.10
CA ILE A 76 -25.05 -0.66 31.77
C ILE A 76 -25.38 0.51 30.84
N ALA A 77 -26.13 1.51 31.33
CA ALA A 77 -26.46 2.69 30.53
C ALA A 77 -25.21 3.52 30.18
N ALA A 78 -24.29 3.69 31.13
CA ALA A 78 -23.02 4.37 30.91
C ALA A 78 -22.14 3.62 29.90
N SER A 79 -21.96 2.31 30.07
CA SER A 79 -21.19 1.49 29.12
C SER A 79 -21.83 1.43 27.73
N LYS A 80 -23.16 1.48 27.61
CA LYS A 80 -23.81 1.63 26.30
C LYS A 80 -23.50 2.96 25.63
N LEU A 81 -23.52 4.06 26.38
CA LEU A 81 -23.20 5.38 25.85
C LEU A 81 -21.72 5.45 25.41
N GLU A 82 -20.82 4.93 26.22
CA GLU A 82 -19.40 4.79 25.89
C GLU A 82 -19.20 3.94 24.63
N LEU A 83 -19.88 2.79 24.56
CA LEU A 83 -19.83 1.92 23.39
C LEU A 83 -20.32 2.64 22.12
N LYS A 84 -21.41 3.41 22.20
CA LYS A 84 -21.90 4.25 21.09
C LYS A 84 -20.89 5.29 20.62
N ALA A 85 -20.20 5.94 21.57
CA ALA A 85 -19.18 6.92 21.25
C ALA A 85 -17.98 6.26 20.53
N LEU A 86 -17.54 5.09 21.00
CA LEU A 86 -16.46 4.33 20.38
C LEU A 86 -16.86 3.78 18.99
N GLU A 87 -18.08 3.29 18.83
CA GLU A 87 -18.62 2.84 17.55
C GLU A 87 -18.65 3.99 16.52
N ALA A 88 -19.06 5.19 16.94
CA ALA A 88 -19.02 6.39 16.10
C ALA A 88 -17.58 6.80 15.72
N GLN A 89 -16.66 6.80 16.70
CA GLN A 89 -15.25 7.10 16.46
C GLN A 89 -14.62 6.13 15.46
N LEU A 90 -14.86 4.83 15.64
CA LEU A 90 -14.39 3.78 14.74
C LEU A 90 -14.88 4.01 13.31
N ARG A 91 -16.17 4.33 13.17
CA ARG A 91 -16.81 4.61 11.89
C ARG A 91 -16.18 5.79 11.16
N ASP A 92 -15.84 6.85 11.89
CA ASP A 92 -15.16 8.03 11.33
C ASP A 92 -13.70 7.73 10.94
N LEU A 93 -13.01 6.89 11.71
CA LEU A 93 -11.66 6.43 11.37
C LEU A 93 -11.64 5.57 10.12
N ILE A 94 -12.60 4.65 9.96
CA ILE A 94 -12.76 3.84 8.75
C ILE A 94 -12.99 4.74 7.53
N ASP A 95 -13.84 5.76 7.64
CA ASP A 95 -14.08 6.70 6.54
C ASP A 95 -12.82 7.50 6.19
N LYS A 96 -12.11 8.00 7.21
CA LYS A 96 -10.81 8.68 7.07
C LYS A 96 -9.78 7.81 6.36
N ARG A 97 -9.69 6.53 6.71
CA ARG A 97 -8.78 5.55 6.10
C ARG A 97 -9.17 5.27 4.66
N ASN A 98 -10.45 5.03 4.40
CA ASN A 98 -10.99 4.78 3.05
C ASN A 98 -10.79 5.98 2.12
N ALA A 99 -10.98 7.21 2.62
CA ALA A 99 -10.73 8.42 1.84
C ALA A 99 -9.25 8.58 1.44
N ARG A 100 -8.32 8.25 2.35
CA ARG A 100 -6.88 8.26 2.06
C ARG A 100 -6.48 7.21 1.03
N VAL A 101 -6.92 5.96 1.22
CA VAL A 101 -6.70 4.88 0.25
C VAL A 101 -7.24 5.26 -1.12
N GLN A 102 -8.42 5.88 -1.17
CA GLN A 102 -9.00 6.35 -2.43
C GLN A 102 -8.15 7.44 -3.12
N ILE A 103 -7.59 8.39 -2.37
CA ILE A 103 -6.68 9.40 -2.94
C ILE A 103 -5.41 8.74 -3.52
N LEU A 104 -4.86 7.74 -2.83
CA LEU A 104 -3.71 6.96 -3.32
C LEU A 104 -4.05 6.18 -4.59
N ASP A 105 -5.16 5.44 -4.58
CA ASP A 105 -5.64 4.68 -5.74
C ASP A 105 -5.80 5.62 -6.94
N ASP A 106 -6.50 6.75 -6.76
CA ASP A 106 -6.76 7.72 -7.82
C ASP A 106 -5.47 8.35 -8.38
N PHE A 107 -4.49 8.63 -7.51
CA PHE A 107 -3.19 9.15 -7.94
C PHE A 107 -2.38 8.09 -8.69
N ASN A 108 -2.36 6.85 -8.20
CA ASN A 108 -1.63 5.75 -8.81
C ASN A 108 -2.23 5.33 -10.17
N ASP A 109 -3.55 5.29 -10.27
CA ASP A 109 -4.24 5.04 -11.54
C ASP A 109 -3.90 6.12 -12.57
N LEU A 110 -3.89 7.39 -12.15
CA LEU A 110 -3.48 8.49 -13.03
C LEU A 110 -2.01 8.37 -13.46
N TYR A 111 -1.13 7.97 -12.55
CA TYR A 111 0.28 7.70 -12.83
C TYR A 111 0.44 6.59 -13.90
N HIS A 112 -0.18 5.43 -13.70
CA HIS A 112 -0.07 4.33 -14.67
C HIS A 112 -0.75 4.66 -16.00
N LEU A 113 -1.79 5.50 -16.01
CA LEU A 113 -2.44 5.93 -17.25
C LEU A 113 -1.54 6.85 -18.07
N ARG A 114 -0.94 7.87 -17.44
CA ARG A 114 -0.13 8.89 -18.13
C ARG A 114 1.30 8.45 -18.38
N LEU A 115 1.97 8.01 -17.32
CA LEU A 115 3.40 7.68 -17.34
C LEU A 115 3.66 6.21 -17.65
N GLY A 116 2.65 5.35 -17.53
CA GLY A 116 2.79 3.91 -17.74
C GLY A 116 3.42 3.53 -19.08
N PRO A 117 2.96 4.07 -20.22
CA PRO A 117 3.55 3.71 -21.51
C PRO A 117 5.05 4.06 -21.59
N LEU A 118 5.45 5.21 -21.05
CA LEU A 118 6.87 5.62 -21.01
C LEU A 118 7.67 4.75 -20.05
N MET A 119 7.16 4.47 -18.85
CA MET A 119 7.85 3.63 -17.87
C MET A 119 8.02 2.19 -18.38
N SER A 120 6.98 1.61 -19.00
CA SER A 120 7.08 0.28 -19.61
C SER A 120 8.14 0.23 -20.71
N ARG A 121 8.26 1.29 -21.51
CA ARG A 121 9.33 1.40 -22.51
C ARG A 121 10.71 1.51 -21.86
N ILE A 122 10.85 2.27 -20.77
CA ILE A 122 12.11 2.37 -20.02
C ILE A 122 12.52 1.02 -19.44
N LEU A 123 11.59 0.28 -18.82
CA LEU A 123 11.87 -1.05 -18.26
C LEU A 123 12.20 -2.06 -19.36
N GLU A 124 11.51 -2.00 -20.50
CA GLU A 124 11.85 -2.81 -21.68
C GLU A 124 13.28 -2.53 -22.15
N LEU A 125 13.68 -1.26 -22.26
CA LEU A 125 15.03 -0.87 -22.66
C LEU A 125 16.09 -1.31 -21.65
N ARG A 126 15.82 -1.22 -20.35
CA ARG A 126 16.72 -1.73 -19.30
C ARG A 126 16.92 -3.23 -19.42
N LYS A 127 15.84 -3.97 -19.63
CA LYS A 127 15.90 -5.41 -19.91
C LYS A 127 16.73 -5.70 -21.17
N GLN A 128 16.50 -4.99 -22.27
CA GLN A 128 17.28 -5.15 -23.50
C GLN A 128 18.76 -4.86 -23.26
N LEU A 129 19.08 -3.78 -22.54
CA LEU A 129 20.45 -3.42 -22.20
C LEU A 129 21.13 -4.48 -21.35
N ALA A 130 20.46 -5.03 -20.33
CA ALA A 130 21.01 -6.11 -19.51
C ALA A 130 21.34 -7.36 -20.34
N VAL A 131 20.43 -7.75 -21.25
CA VAL A 131 20.66 -8.86 -22.19
C VAL A 131 21.85 -8.58 -23.12
N SER A 132 21.92 -7.38 -23.71
CA SER A 132 23.00 -7.02 -24.62
C SER A 132 24.36 -6.93 -23.91
N MET A 133 24.39 -6.39 -22.69
CA MET A 133 25.60 -6.33 -21.87
C MET A 133 26.11 -7.73 -21.49
N GLN A 134 25.21 -8.65 -21.13
CA GLN A 134 25.60 -10.04 -20.88
C GLN A 134 26.17 -10.69 -22.14
N ARG A 135 25.53 -10.52 -23.30
CA ARG A 135 26.05 -11.05 -24.57
C ARG A 135 27.44 -10.50 -24.90
N LYS A 136 27.67 -9.21 -24.62
CA LYS A 136 28.97 -8.57 -24.82
C LYS A 136 30.02 -9.18 -23.90
N GLN A 137 29.70 -9.38 -22.62
CA GLN A 137 30.59 -10.04 -21.68
C GLN A 137 30.90 -11.49 -22.10
N GLU A 138 29.89 -12.27 -22.51
CA GLU A 138 30.08 -13.64 -23.00
C GLU A 138 30.95 -13.70 -24.26
N ALA A 139 30.78 -12.74 -25.19
CA ALA A 139 31.61 -12.64 -26.39
C ALA A 139 33.06 -12.27 -26.05
N GLU A 140 33.26 -11.35 -25.11
CA GLU A 140 34.58 -10.94 -24.63
C GLU A 140 35.30 -12.09 -23.92
N ILE A 141 34.60 -12.86 -23.07
CA ILE A 141 35.14 -14.07 -22.44
C ILE A 141 35.61 -15.07 -23.49
N LYS A 142 34.77 -15.37 -24.50
CA LYS A 142 35.12 -16.30 -25.59
C LYS A 142 36.32 -15.82 -26.40
N ARG A 143 36.41 -14.52 -26.67
CA ARG A 143 37.54 -13.92 -27.37
C ARG A 143 38.83 -14.07 -26.56
N ARG A 144 38.79 -13.73 -25.27
CA ARG A 144 39.92 -13.88 -24.34
C ARG A 144 40.37 -15.34 -24.21
N GLU A 145 39.43 -16.28 -24.13
CA GLU A 145 39.75 -17.71 -24.10
C GLU A 145 40.50 -18.15 -25.38
N LYS A 146 40.08 -17.66 -26.54
CA LYS A 146 40.76 -17.91 -27.81
C LYS A 146 42.16 -17.28 -27.86
N ASP A 147 42.31 -16.05 -27.36
CA ASP A 147 43.60 -15.36 -27.30
C ASP A 147 44.57 -16.09 -26.35
N TYR A 148 44.07 -16.54 -25.19
CA TYR A 148 44.81 -17.37 -24.25
C TYR A 148 45.26 -18.71 -24.88
N GLN A 149 44.34 -19.43 -25.54
CA GLN A 149 44.69 -20.65 -26.28
C GLN A 149 45.74 -20.41 -27.37
N SER A 150 45.65 -19.27 -28.07
CA SER A 150 46.63 -18.88 -29.09
C SER A 150 48.01 -18.62 -28.46
N CYS A 151 48.06 -17.92 -27.32
CA CYS A 151 49.30 -17.68 -26.57
C CYS A 151 49.95 -18.99 -26.10
N LEU A 152 49.15 -19.94 -25.60
CA LEU A 152 49.63 -21.28 -25.22
C LEU A 152 50.24 -22.05 -26.40
N GLN A 153 49.67 -21.91 -27.60
CA GLN A 153 50.24 -22.51 -28.80
C GLN A 153 51.55 -21.82 -29.21
N PHE A 154 51.59 -20.48 -29.19
CA PHE A 154 52.78 -19.71 -29.56
C PHE A 154 53.94 -19.96 -28.59
N ILE A 155 53.69 -20.02 -27.28
CA ILE A 155 54.76 -20.27 -26.30
C ILE A 155 55.31 -21.68 -26.45
N SER A 156 54.46 -22.68 -26.71
CA SER A 156 54.90 -24.06 -26.97
C SER A 156 55.83 -24.13 -28.19
N GLN A 157 55.41 -23.54 -29.32
CA GLN A 157 56.25 -23.45 -30.52
C GLN A 157 57.56 -22.69 -30.24
N ALA A 158 57.49 -21.62 -29.45
CA ALA A 158 58.66 -20.83 -29.14
C ALA A 158 59.70 -21.61 -28.32
N VAL A 159 59.23 -22.42 -27.36
CA VAL A 159 60.05 -23.33 -26.55
C VAL A 159 60.67 -24.44 -27.40
N ASP A 160 59.91 -25.06 -28.31
CA ASP A 160 60.42 -26.09 -29.23
C ASP A 160 61.54 -25.56 -30.15
N GLN A 161 61.36 -24.35 -30.68
CA GLN A 161 62.38 -23.66 -31.47
C GLN A 161 63.62 -23.34 -30.63
N LEU A 162 63.44 -22.88 -29.40
CA LEU A 162 64.54 -22.62 -28.46
C LEU A 162 65.33 -23.91 -28.18
N ALA A 163 64.65 -25.04 -27.99
CA ALA A 163 65.29 -26.35 -27.79
C ALA A 163 66.11 -26.77 -29.02
N THR A 164 65.55 -26.61 -30.23
CA THR A 164 66.23 -26.91 -31.49
C THR A 164 67.48 -26.04 -31.68
N LEU A 165 67.38 -24.73 -31.44
CA LEU A 165 68.51 -23.80 -31.53
C LEU A 165 69.61 -24.14 -30.51
N LYS A 166 69.22 -24.51 -29.28
CA LYS A 166 70.16 -24.96 -28.25
C LYS A 166 70.90 -26.24 -28.68
N GLN A 167 70.19 -27.22 -29.24
CA GLN A 167 70.81 -28.45 -29.75
C GLN A 167 71.82 -28.14 -30.87
N GLN A 168 71.45 -27.32 -31.85
CA GLN A 168 72.36 -26.90 -32.93
C GLN A 168 73.60 -26.17 -32.39
N TRP A 169 73.44 -25.32 -31.38
CA TRP A 169 74.55 -24.61 -30.76
C TRP A 169 75.57 -25.56 -30.11
N THR A 170 75.13 -26.64 -29.45
CA THR A 170 76.03 -27.62 -28.80
C THR A 170 76.94 -28.37 -29.78
N GLY A 171 76.55 -28.46 -31.05
CA GLY A 171 77.34 -29.11 -32.10
C GLY A 171 78.35 -28.21 -32.81
N LEU A 172 78.40 -26.91 -32.50
CA LEU A 172 79.24 -25.93 -33.18
C LEU A 172 80.47 -25.54 -32.35
N ASN A 173 81.54 -25.14 -33.04
CA ASN A 173 82.68 -24.49 -32.39
C ASN A 173 82.24 -23.11 -31.86
N ALA A 174 82.44 -22.88 -30.55
CA ALA A 174 82.00 -21.68 -29.84
C ALA A 174 82.53 -20.35 -30.42
N ALA A 175 83.67 -20.37 -31.13
CA ALA A 175 84.28 -19.19 -31.75
C ALA A 175 83.82 -18.93 -33.19
N SER A 176 82.96 -19.79 -33.77
CA SER A 176 82.51 -19.63 -35.16
C SER A 176 81.50 -18.48 -35.30
N ARG A 177 81.48 -17.86 -36.49
CA ARG A 177 80.49 -16.82 -36.83
C ARG A 177 79.06 -17.36 -36.77
N GLU A 178 78.87 -18.64 -37.11
CA GLU A 178 77.59 -19.34 -37.04
C GLU A 178 77.12 -19.51 -35.59
N ALA A 179 78.02 -19.84 -34.65
CA ALA A 179 77.69 -19.95 -33.22
C ALA A 179 77.26 -18.60 -32.60
N VAL A 180 77.80 -17.47 -33.09
CA VAL A 180 77.33 -16.13 -32.68
C VAL A 180 75.90 -15.88 -33.17
N GLY A 181 75.59 -16.20 -34.43
CA GLY A 181 74.25 -16.04 -35.00
C GLY A 181 73.19 -16.90 -34.30
N ILE A 182 73.52 -18.15 -33.95
CA ILE A 182 72.60 -19.02 -33.19
C ILE A 182 72.37 -18.47 -31.78
N ARG A 183 73.40 -17.97 -31.08
CA ARG A 183 73.22 -17.33 -29.77
C ARG A 183 72.30 -16.12 -29.81
N GLN A 184 72.39 -15.29 -30.85
CA GLN A 184 71.48 -14.14 -31.01
C GLN A 184 70.03 -14.59 -31.21
N ARG A 185 69.78 -15.66 -32.00
CA ARG A 185 68.44 -16.23 -32.17
C ARG A 185 67.91 -16.85 -30.88
N ILE A 186 68.76 -17.54 -30.10
CA ILE A 186 68.41 -18.05 -28.77
C ILE A 186 67.95 -16.91 -27.85
N GLN A 187 68.67 -15.79 -27.85
CA GLN A 187 68.32 -14.61 -27.07
C GLN A 187 66.96 -14.04 -27.49
N GLN A 188 66.74 -13.82 -28.80
CA GLN A 188 65.46 -13.35 -29.34
C GLN A 188 64.30 -14.28 -28.96
N GLN A 189 64.52 -15.59 -29.01
CA GLN A 189 63.51 -16.56 -28.65
C GLN A 189 63.20 -16.56 -27.15
N THR A 190 64.20 -16.33 -26.31
CA THR A 190 64.03 -16.21 -24.85
C THR A 190 63.22 -14.96 -24.51
N GLU A 191 63.48 -13.83 -25.18
CA GLU A 191 62.70 -12.60 -25.03
C GLU A 191 61.24 -12.78 -25.45
N LEU A 192 60.99 -13.47 -26.57
CA LEU A 192 59.63 -13.79 -27.02
C LEU A 192 58.88 -14.66 -25.99
N ILE A 193 59.52 -15.69 -25.44
CA ILE A 193 58.92 -16.54 -24.41
C ILE A 193 58.59 -15.72 -23.16
N THR A 194 59.47 -14.81 -22.73
CA THR A 194 59.20 -13.94 -21.58
C THR A 194 58.00 -13.03 -21.84
N ALA A 195 57.90 -12.43 -23.03
CA ALA A 195 56.74 -11.61 -23.39
C ALA A 195 55.43 -12.41 -23.40
N LEU A 196 55.42 -13.61 -23.98
CA LEU A 196 54.24 -14.49 -24.00
C LEU A 196 53.84 -14.95 -22.59
N LEU A 197 54.79 -15.22 -21.70
CA LEU A 197 54.49 -15.57 -20.30
C LEU A 197 53.84 -14.43 -19.55
N GLU A 198 54.21 -13.18 -19.84
CA GLU A 198 53.59 -12.01 -19.22
C GLU A 198 52.16 -11.83 -19.74
N GLU A 199 51.94 -11.94 -21.05
CA GLU A 199 50.61 -11.90 -21.65
C GLU A 199 49.67 -13.00 -21.08
N ILE A 200 50.18 -14.22 -20.91
CA ILE A 200 49.44 -15.34 -20.30
C ILE A 200 49.03 -14.99 -18.86
N ARG A 201 49.95 -14.42 -18.06
CA ARG A 201 49.64 -14.03 -16.68
C ARG A 201 48.58 -12.94 -16.60
N GLU A 202 48.63 -11.96 -17.51
CA GLU A 202 47.62 -10.90 -17.59
C GLU A 202 46.23 -11.51 -17.90
N LEU A 203 46.15 -12.42 -18.87
CA LEU A 203 44.91 -13.13 -19.20
C LEU A 203 44.41 -14.00 -18.04
N GLU A 204 45.30 -14.71 -17.33
CA GLU A 204 44.97 -15.54 -16.17
C GLU A 204 44.43 -14.74 -14.98
N ALA A 205 45.02 -13.56 -14.71
CA ALA A 205 44.55 -12.67 -13.64
C ALA A 205 43.10 -12.22 -13.90
N ASP A 206 42.78 -11.89 -15.14
CA ASP A 206 41.46 -11.44 -15.54
C ASP A 206 40.37 -12.51 -15.39
N PHE A 207 40.68 -13.79 -15.68
CA PHE A 207 39.72 -14.89 -15.48
C PHE A 207 39.35 -15.10 -14.01
N SER A 208 40.24 -14.74 -13.07
CA SER A 208 39.99 -14.91 -11.64
C SER A 208 39.05 -13.86 -11.03
N HIS A 209 38.79 -12.76 -11.76
CA HIS A 209 38.01 -11.62 -11.29
C HIS A 209 36.61 -11.49 -11.92
N GLN A 210 36.25 -12.33 -12.91
CA GLN A 210 34.97 -12.24 -13.59
C GLN A 210 33.87 -13.01 -12.84
N ASP A 211 32.95 -12.26 -12.22
CA ASP A 211 31.80 -12.81 -11.51
C ASP A 211 30.54 -12.81 -12.42
N ASP A 212 30.41 -13.87 -13.21
CA ASP A 212 29.25 -14.15 -14.09
C ASP A 212 27.89 -14.10 -13.36
N SER A 213 27.89 -14.26 -12.04
CA SER A 213 26.66 -14.25 -11.24
C SER A 213 25.99 -12.87 -11.22
N THR A 214 26.79 -11.79 -11.26
CA THR A 214 26.30 -10.41 -11.14
C THR A 214 25.51 -9.96 -12.37
N SER A 215 25.99 -10.26 -13.56
CA SER A 215 25.32 -9.90 -14.82
C SER A 215 24.04 -10.70 -15.05
N ARG A 216 24.03 -11.99 -14.68
CA ARG A 216 22.80 -12.81 -14.73
C ARG A 216 21.75 -12.28 -13.75
N GLN A 217 22.14 -11.93 -12.53
CA GLN A 217 21.23 -11.33 -11.56
C GLN A 217 20.64 -10.02 -12.10
N ALA A 218 21.45 -9.15 -12.70
CA ALA A 218 20.97 -7.90 -13.28
C ALA A 218 19.95 -8.11 -14.42
N GLN A 219 20.11 -9.17 -15.22
CA GLN A 219 19.15 -9.55 -16.25
C GLN A 219 17.83 -10.05 -15.64
N GLU A 220 17.92 -10.93 -14.63
CA GLU A 220 16.74 -11.48 -13.94
C GLU A 220 15.95 -10.37 -13.24
N ASP A 221 16.63 -9.47 -12.53
CA ASP A 221 16.01 -8.33 -11.85
C ASP A 221 15.29 -7.42 -12.86
N ALA A 222 15.93 -7.10 -13.99
CA ALA A 222 15.33 -6.29 -15.04
C ALA A 222 14.11 -6.95 -15.70
N GLU A 223 14.11 -8.28 -15.87
CA GLU A 223 12.96 -9.04 -16.37
C GLU A 223 11.80 -9.04 -15.36
N GLN A 224 12.11 -9.24 -14.08
CA GLN A 224 11.12 -9.23 -13.00
C GLN A 224 10.44 -7.87 -12.88
N ASP A 225 11.23 -6.78 -12.86
CA ASP A 225 10.73 -5.41 -12.80
C ASP A 225 9.79 -5.10 -13.97
N TYR A 226 10.19 -5.45 -15.20
CA TYR A 226 9.37 -5.25 -16.40
C TYR A 226 8.03 -5.99 -16.30
N HIS A 227 8.04 -7.25 -15.89
CA HIS A 227 6.83 -8.06 -15.76
C HIS A 227 5.91 -7.60 -14.63
N GLN A 228 6.47 -7.28 -13.47
CA GLN A 228 5.70 -6.79 -12.33
C GLN A 228 5.01 -5.47 -12.67
N TYR A 229 5.75 -4.54 -13.27
CA TYR A 229 5.19 -3.26 -13.69
C TYR A 229 4.11 -3.41 -14.77
N GLY A 230 4.35 -4.29 -15.75
CA GLY A 230 3.38 -4.56 -16.82
C GLY A 230 2.02 -5.02 -16.30
N LYS A 231 2.00 -5.88 -15.26
CA LYS A 231 0.75 -6.30 -14.60
C LYS A 231 0.02 -5.13 -13.94
N GLN A 232 0.73 -4.31 -13.17
CA GLN A 232 0.15 -3.14 -12.49
C GLN A 232 -0.42 -2.13 -13.49
N GLN A 233 0.30 -1.87 -14.60
CA GLN A 233 -0.17 -0.98 -15.65
C GLN A 233 -1.44 -1.53 -16.32
N GLN A 234 -1.46 -2.82 -16.63
CA GLN A 234 -2.62 -3.46 -17.25
C GLN A 234 -3.86 -3.41 -16.34
N GLU A 235 -3.68 -3.68 -15.05
CA GLU A 235 -4.76 -3.56 -14.04
C GLU A 235 -5.32 -2.13 -13.98
N ALA A 236 -4.44 -1.11 -13.93
CA ALA A 236 -4.85 0.29 -13.94
C ALA A 236 -5.62 0.66 -15.23
N GLN A 237 -5.16 0.20 -16.39
CA GLN A 237 -5.86 0.41 -17.66
C GLN A 237 -7.25 -0.24 -17.69
N PHE A 238 -7.38 -1.46 -17.14
CA PHE A 238 -8.69 -2.11 -17.04
C PHE A 238 -9.63 -1.37 -16.10
N ARG A 239 -9.15 -0.88 -14.94
CA ARG A 239 -9.94 -0.05 -14.04
C ARG A 239 -10.41 1.22 -14.74
N TYR A 240 -9.49 1.93 -15.41
CA TYR A 240 -9.81 3.14 -16.16
C TYR A 240 -10.85 2.89 -17.26
N ALA A 241 -10.70 1.82 -18.05
CA ALA A 241 -11.63 1.48 -19.11
C ALA A 241 -13.05 1.17 -18.60
N ARG A 242 -13.17 0.58 -17.41
CA ARG A 242 -14.46 0.36 -16.74
C ARG A 242 -15.05 1.67 -16.24
N ASP A 243 -14.25 2.50 -15.59
CA ASP A 243 -14.67 3.80 -15.06
C ASP A 243 -15.15 4.75 -16.17
N GLN A 244 -14.55 4.69 -17.36
CA GLN A 244 -14.98 5.50 -18.51
C GLN A 244 -16.35 5.11 -19.09
N ARG A 245 -16.94 3.98 -18.67
CA ARG A 245 -18.34 3.64 -18.98
C ARG A 245 -19.33 4.53 -18.24
N LEU A 246 -18.88 5.19 -17.17
CA LEU A 246 -19.64 6.10 -16.35
C LEU A 246 -19.30 7.56 -16.69
N SER A 247 -20.30 8.44 -16.59
CA SER A 247 -20.08 9.89 -16.62
C SER A 247 -19.22 10.35 -15.42
N ALA A 248 -18.71 11.58 -15.46
CA ALA A 248 -17.92 12.14 -14.36
C ALA A 248 -18.74 12.23 -13.06
N ASP A 249 -20.02 12.57 -13.17
CA ASP A 249 -20.95 12.65 -12.04
C ASP A 249 -21.22 11.26 -11.45
N GLU A 250 -21.47 10.26 -12.31
CA GLU A 250 -21.68 8.88 -11.88
C GLU A 250 -20.44 8.26 -11.22
N ARG A 251 -19.23 8.59 -11.70
CA ARG A 251 -17.98 8.18 -11.03
C ARG A 251 -17.86 8.79 -9.65
N SER A 252 -18.13 10.09 -9.53
CA SER A 252 -18.09 10.80 -8.26
C SER A 252 -19.13 10.24 -7.28
N GLU A 253 -20.32 9.93 -7.79
CA GLU A 253 -21.39 9.29 -7.03
C GLU A 253 -21.01 7.89 -6.59
N LEU A 254 -20.47 7.05 -7.49
CA LEU A 254 -20.01 5.69 -7.19
C LEU A 254 -19.02 5.70 -6.02
N LYS A 255 -18.02 6.57 -6.09
CA LYS A 255 -17.00 6.75 -5.06
C LYS A 255 -17.63 7.16 -3.72
N ARG A 256 -18.58 8.09 -3.73
CA ARG A 256 -19.29 8.56 -2.53
C ARG A 256 -20.16 7.46 -1.91
N LEU A 257 -20.97 6.78 -2.72
CA LEU A 257 -21.87 5.73 -2.25
C LEU A 257 -21.10 4.51 -1.75
N TRP A 258 -20.01 4.13 -2.41
CA TRP A 258 -19.14 3.05 -1.96
C TRP A 258 -18.55 3.35 -0.58
N ARG A 259 -18.04 4.56 -0.34
CA ARG A 259 -17.54 4.96 0.99
C ARG A 259 -18.65 4.89 2.04
N GLN A 260 -19.83 5.41 1.71
CA GLN A 260 -20.98 5.38 2.61
C GLN A 260 -21.41 3.95 2.96
N ALA A 261 -21.46 3.05 1.98
CA ALA A 261 -21.81 1.65 2.16
C ALA A 261 -20.73 0.88 2.94
N SER A 262 -19.44 1.07 2.60
CA SER A 262 -18.31 0.43 3.28
C SER A 262 -18.30 0.79 4.77
N ARG A 263 -18.60 2.04 5.09
CA ARG A 263 -18.73 2.56 6.45
C ARG A 263 -19.92 1.96 7.22
N LEU A 264 -20.95 1.44 6.53
CA LEU A 264 -22.13 0.80 7.15
C LEU A 264 -21.94 -0.70 7.34
N CYS A 265 -21.23 -1.37 6.43
CA CYS A 265 -21.05 -2.82 6.43
C CYS A 265 -19.63 -3.24 6.88
N HIS A 266 -18.87 -2.37 7.52
CA HIS A 266 -17.53 -2.73 7.99
C HIS A 266 -17.63 -3.80 9.10
N PRO A 267 -16.92 -4.93 9.00
CA PRO A 267 -16.98 -6.00 10.00
C PRO A 267 -16.69 -5.56 11.44
N ASP A 268 -15.89 -4.50 11.63
CA ASP A 268 -15.57 -3.99 12.96
C ASP A 268 -16.68 -3.14 13.60
N VAL A 269 -17.63 -2.65 12.81
CA VAL A 269 -18.72 -1.77 13.28
C VAL A 269 -19.99 -2.58 13.60
N VAL A 270 -20.08 -3.82 13.11
CA VAL A 270 -21.24 -4.69 13.34
C VAL A 270 -21.10 -5.55 14.58
N ALA A 271 -22.24 -6.00 15.12
CA ALA A 271 -22.29 -7.03 16.15
C ALA A 271 -21.62 -8.33 15.66
N ASP A 272 -21.06 -9.12 16.59
CA ASP A 272 -20.23 -10.27 16.24
C ASP A 272 -20.99 -11.33 15.44
N GLU A 273 -22.30 -11.48 15.66
CA GLU A 273 -23.15 -12.42 14.91
C GLU A 273 -23.39 -11.99 13.45
N LEU A 274 -23.16 -10.72 13.14
CA LEU A 274 -23.37 -10.15 11.80
C LEU A 274 -22.08 -9.99 11.02
N LYS A 275 -20.90 -10.30 11.61
CA LYS A 275 -19.60 -10.11 10.97
C LYS A 275 -19.43 -10.85 9.65
N GLU A 276 -19.87 -12.11 9.60
CA GLU A 276 -19.79 -12.92 8.38
C GLU A 276 -20.62 -12.32 7.25
N LYS A 277 -21.87 -11.93 7.57
CA LYS A 277 -22.76 -11.26 6.61
C LYS A 277 -22.19 -9.92 6.16
N ALA A 278 -21.63 -9.14 7.08
CA ALA A 278 -21.00 -7.85 6.78
C ALA A 278 -19.77 -8.02 5.87
N HIS A 279 -18.96 -9.07 6.11
CA HIS A 279 -17.83 -9.41 5.26
C HIS A 279 -18.28 -9.78 3.84
N GLN A 280 -19.29 -10.64 3.70
CA GLN A 280 -19.86 -11.00 2.39
C GLN A 280 -20.40 -9.77 1.64
N MET A 281 -21.07 -8.86 2.33
CA MET A 281 -21.53 -7.60 1.73
C MET A 281 -20.38 -6.68 1.33
N MET A 282 -19.31 -6.62 2.13
CA MET A 282 -18.10 -5.86 1.79
C MET A 282 -17.45 -6.40 0.51
N VAL A 283 -17.38 -7.73 0.36
CA VAL A 283 -16.87 -8.37 -0.86
C VAL A 283 -17.71 -7.99 -2.07
N GLN A 284 -19.04 -8.11 -1.98
CA GLN A 284 -19.96 -7.69 -3.05
C GLN A 284 -19.81 -6.21 -3.39
N LEU A 285 -19.69 -5.35 -2.37
CA LEU A 285 -19.50 -3.92 -2.54
C LEU A 285 -18.19 -3.59 -3.26
N ASN A 286 -17.10 -4.28 -2.93
CA ASN A 286 -15.80 -4.11 -3.57
C ASN A 286 -15.83 -4.60 -5.03
N GLN A 287 -16.49 -5.73 -5.30
CA GLN A 287 -16.69 -6.23 -6.66
C GLN A 287 -17.50 -5.25 -7.52
N ALA A 288 -18.58 -4.70 -6.97
CA ALA A 288 -19.39 -3.70 -7.66
C ALA A 288 -18.57 -2.43 -7.98
N ARG A 289 -17.74 -1.96 -7.05
CA ARG A 289 -16.80 -0.85 -7.30
C ARG A 289 -15.80 -1.19 -8.40
N GLN A 290 -15.17 -2.36 -8.34
CA GLN A 290 -14.19 -2.80 -9.34
C GLN A 290 -14.80 -2.94 -10.75
N ASN A 291 -16.09 -3.25 -10.86
CA ASN A 291 -16.79 -3.40 -12.12
C ASN A 291 -17.44 -2.09 -12.63
N ALA A 292 -17.26 -0.97 -11.91
CA ALA A 292 -17.94 0.29 -12.17
C ALA A 292 -19.49 0.14 -12.18
N ASP A 293 -20.02 -0.75 -11.35
CA ASP A 293 -21.45 -1.04 -11.26
C ASP A 293 -22.13 -0.14 -10.22
N LEU A 294 -22.50 1.07 -10.67
CA LEU A 294 -23.20 2.04 -9.85
C LEU A 294 -24.59 1.55 -9.39
N ALA A 295 -25.28 0.78 -10.23
CA ALA A 295 -26.61 0.28 -9.91
C ALA A 295 -26.56 -0.74 -8.76
N ALA A 296 -25.60 -1.67 -8.79
CA ALA A 296 -25.37 -2.60 -7.70
C ALA A 296 -24.97 -1.87 -6.40
N ILE A 297 -24.12 -0.84 -6.46
CA ILE A 297 -23.75 -0.05 -5.27
C ILE A 297 -24.98 0.67 -4.68
N ARG A 298 -25.85 1.27 -5.50
CA ARG A 298 -27.10 1.90 -5.05
C ARG A 298 -28.03 0.87 -4.40
N ALA A 299 -28.17 -0.31 -4.99
CA ALA A 299 -29.00 -1.38 -4.45
C ALA A 299 -28.47 -1.89 -3.09
N LEU A 300 -27.17 -2.16 -2.99
CA LEU A 300 -26.51 -2.56 -1.75
C LEU A 300 -26.66 -1.50 -0.66
N LEU A 301 -26.48 -0.22 -0.99
CA LEU A 301 -26.66 0.86 -0.03
C LEU A 301 -28.11 0.95 0.45
N THR A 302 -29.09 0.82 -0.45
CA THR A 302 -30.52 0.83 -0.09
C THR A 302 -30.87 -0.36 0.82
N GLN A 303 -30.28 -1.52 0.58
CA GLN A 303 -30.43 -2.69 1.44
C GLN A 303 -29.80 -2.46 2.82
N LEU A 304 -28.62 -1.85 2.88
CA LEU A 304 -27.95 -1.46 4.13
C LEU A 304 -28.79 -0.43 4.90
N GLN A 305 -29.44 0.51 4.22
CA GLN A 305 -30.29 1.51 4.87
C GLN A 305 -31.65 0.95 5.33
N SER A 306 -32.21 -0.05 4.64
CA SER A 306 -33.57 -0.55 4.90
C SER A 306 -33.64 -1.77 5.82
N GLY A 307 -32.58 -2.58 5.95
CA GLY A 307 -32.63 -3.82 6.75
C GLY A 307 -31.34 -4.15 7.51
N LEU A 308 -30.33 -3.29 7.42
CA LEU A 308 -28.99 -3.49 7.97
C LEU A 308 -28.39 -2.15 8.42
N GLU A 309 -29.22 -1.22 8.93
CA GLU A 309 -28.66 -0.26 9.88
C GLU A 309 -27.94 -1.14 10.89
N PRO A 310 -26.61 -1.02 11.05
CA PRO A 310 -25.90 -1.89 11.96
C PRO A 310 -26.58 -1.66 13.31
N MET A 311 -27.42 -2.62 13.72
CA MET A 311 -27.98 -2.62 15.06
C MET A 311 -26.75 -2.82 15.91
N MET A 312 -26.24 -1.71 16.39
CA MET A 312 -24.94 -1.63 16.99
C MET A 312 -24.91 -2.59 18.18
N ALA A 313 -23.72 -3.06 18.54
CA ALA A 313 -23.61 -3.92 19.72
C ALA A 313 -24.21 -3.21 20.94
N SER A 314 -24.08 -1.88 21.01
CA SER A 314 -24.72 -1.02 22.02
C SER A 314 -26.24 -1.09 22.11
N ASP A 315 -26.94 -1.40 21.01
CA ASP A 315 -28.40 -1.49 20.98
C ASP A 315 -28.91 -2.87 21.44
N ARG A 316 -28.10 -3.92 21.35
CA ARG A 316 -28.47 -5.31 21.70
C ARG A 316 -27.96 -5.78 23.06
N LEU A 317 -26.80 -5.31 23.49
CA LEU A 317 -26.14 -5.82 24.70
C LEU A 317 -26.72 -5.22 25.98
N ASN A 318 -27.30 -6.05 26.84
CA ASN A 318 -27.81 -5.64 28.16
C ASN A 318 -26.96 -6.20 29.33
N ASN A 319 -25.86 -6.91 29.05
CA ASN A 319 -24.96 -7.46 30.07
C ASN A 319 -23.71 -6.58 30.21
N LEU A 320 -23.42 -6.13 31.44
CA LEU A 320 -22.30 -5.24 31.76
C LEU A 320 -20.93 -5.85 31.40
N GLU A 321 -20.71 -7.15 31.63
CA GLU A 321 -19.44 -7.80 31.30
C GLU A 321 -19.20 -7.86 29.79
N HIS A 322 -20.24 -8.17 29.02
CA HIS A 322 -20.19 -8.17 27.56
C HIS A 322 -19.95 -6.77 27.02
N LEU A 323 -20.62 -5.75 27.59
CA LEU A 323 -20.39 -4.35 27.23
C LEU A 323 -18.93 -3.93 27.49
N ARG A 324 -18.39 -4.24 28.67
CA ARG A 324 -16.99 -3.95 29.02
C ARG A 324 -16.00 -4.68 28.11
N HIS A 325 -16.27 -5.94 27.78
CA HIS A 325 -15.46 -6.69 26.82
C HIS A 325 -15.45 -6.01 25.45
N LYS A 326 -16.62 -5.65 24.91
CA LYS A 326 -16.74 -4.99 23.61
C LYS A 326 -16.08 -3.61 23.60
N ILE A 327 -16.20 -2.83 24.67
CA ILE A 327 -15.50 -1.54 24.83
C ILE A 327 -13.98 -1.72 24.71
N ARG A 328 -13.41 -2.72 25.40
CA ARG A 328 -11.96 -3.01 25.29
C ARG A 328 -11.57 -3.39 23.87
N GLN A 329 -12.36 -4.26 23.23
CA GLN A 329 -12.12 -4.66 21.84
C GLN A 329 -12.15 -3.47 20.88
N LEU A 330 -13.16 -2.59 20.98
CA LEU A 330 -13.26 -1.41 20.11
C LEU A 330 -12.09 -0.45 20.32
N ARG A 331 -11.63 -0.26 21.56
CA ARG A 331 -10.43 0.56 21.83
C ARG A 331 -9.20 0.01 21.12
N THR A 332 -8.97 -1.31 21.21
CA THR A 332 -7.86 -1.95 20.48
C THR A 332 -7.98 -1.79 18.96
N GLN A 333 -9.19 -1.91 18.41
CA GLN A 333 -9.44 -1.70 16.97
C GLN A 333 -9.20 -0.25 16.56
N ILE A 334 -9.62 0.71 17.38
CA ILE A 334 -9.38 2.15 17.17
C ILE A 334 -7.88 2.44 17.18
N ASP A 335 -7.13 1.93 18.16
CA ASP A 335 -5.68 2.12 18.25
C ASP A 335 -4.96 1.51 17.04
N ALA A 336 -5.38 0.33 16.59
CA ALA A 336 -4.86 -0.31 15.39
C ALA A 336 -5.13 0.53 14.13
N LEU A 337 -6.36 1.01 13.93
CA LEU A 337 -6.70 1.86 12.79
C LEU A 337 -5.99 3.21 12.81
N LEU A 338 -5.81 3.81 13.98
CA LEU A 338 -5.01 5.02 14.12
C LEU A 338 -3.57 4.76 13.67
N LYS A 339 -2.98 3.64 14.10
CA LYS A 339 -1.64 3.23 13.67
C LYS A 339 -1.58 3.01 12.15
N GLU A 340 -2.55 2.30 11.57
CA GLU A 340 -2.64 2.12 10.11
C GLU A 340 -2.69 3.47 9.38
N ILE A 341 -3.54 4.40 9.82
CA ILE A 341 -3.64 5.73 9.22
C ILE A 341 -2.31 6.47 9.32
N THR A 342 -1.65 6.45 10.47
CA THR A 342 -0.34 7.11 10.63
C THR A 342 0.75 6.48 9.78
N GLN A 343 0.71 5.16 9.58
CA GLN A 343 1.65 4.45 8.71
C GLN A 343 1.42 4.83 7.24
N LEU A 344 0.17 4.80 6.78
CA LEU A 344 -0.21 5.27 5.45
C LEU A 344 0.24 6.72 5.23
N GLU A 345 0.08 7.59 6.23
CA GLU A 345 0.50 8.99 6.14
C GLU A 345 2.02 9.20 6.13
N ALA A 346 2.77 8.24 6.67
CA ALA A 346 4.23 8.26 6.67
C ALA A 346 4.84 7.77 5.34
N GLU A 347 4.09 7.01 4.55
CA GLU A 347 4.55 6.51 3.25
C GLU A 347 4.83 7.64 2.26
N ASN A 348 5.91 7.50 1.49
CA ASN A 348 6.30 8.48 0.48
C ASN A 348 5.21 8.65 -0.59
N ALA A 349 4.50 7.57 -0.95
CA ALA A 349 3.40 7.61 -1.90
C ALA A 349 2.27 8.53 -1.43
N TRP A 350 1.92 8.49 -0.14
CA TRP A 350 0.93 9.39 0.44
C TRP A 350 1.42 10.83 0.46
N ARG A 351 2.63 11.07 0.94
CA ARG A 351 3.21 12.43 1.00
C ARG A 351 3.25 13.07 -0.38
N LEU A 352 3.60 12.30 -1.41
CA LEU A 352 3.57 12.73 -2.80
C LEU A 352 2.13 13.03 -3.25
N ALA A 353 1.23 12.05 -3.17
CA ALA A 353 -0.14 12.20 -3.66
C ALA A 353 -0.93 13.32 -2.96
N SER A 354 -0.63 13.60 -1.69
CA SER A 354 -1.28 14.64 -0.89
C SER A 354 -0.63 16.03 -1.02
N SER A 355 0.65 16.13 -1.39
CA SER A 355 1.35 17.41 -1.54
C SER A 355 1.23 18.02 -2.94
N VAL A 356 0.96 17.20 -3.96
CA VAL A 356 0.80 17.67 -5.35
C VAL A 356 -0.51 18.46 -5.49
N THR A 357 -0.38 19.79 -5.52
CA THR A 357 -1.50 20.72 -5.72
C THR A 357 -1.92 20.81 -7.18
N ASP A 358 -0.96 20.92 -8.10
CA ASP A 358 -1.17 20.88 -9.55
C ASP A 358 -0.69 19.54 -10.11
N LYS A 359 -1.64 18.62 -10.28
CA LYS A 359 -1.37 17.29 -10.85
C LYS A 359 -0.91 17.39 -12.31
N GLU A 360 -1.43 18.33 -13.09
CA GLU A 360 -1.10 18.45 -14.50
C GLU A 360 0.35 18.89 -14.69
N ALA A 361 0.78 19.89 -13.92
CA ALA A 361 2.17 20.34 -13.92
C ALA A 361 3.12 19.23 -13.46
N TYR A 362 2.78 18.51 -12.37
CA TYR A 362 3.56 17.39 -11.87
C TYR A 362 3.74 16.30 -12.93
N PHE A 363 2.65 15.81 -13.54
CA PHE A 363 2.75 14.74 -14.54
C PHE A 363 3.49 15.19 -15.80
N SER A 364 3.30 16.44 -16.23
CA SER A 364 4.04 17.00 -17.38
C SER A 364 5.55 17.05 -17.14
N GLU A 365 5.98 17.41 -15.92
CA GLU A 365 7.39 17.40 -15.54
C GLU A 365 7.96 15.97 -15.52
N GLN A 366 7.22 15.03 -14.93
CA GLN A 366 7.63 13.62 -14.90
C GLN A 366 7.68 12.99 -16.29
N GLU A 367 6.75 13.33 -17.20
CA GLU A 367 6.81 12.88 -18.60
C GLU A 367 8.10 13.34 -19.29
N ARG A 368 8.53 14.59 -19.05
CA ARG A 368 9.79 15.11 -19.60
C ARG A 368 10.99 14.34 -19.06
N ALA A 369 11.08 14.18 -17.74
CA ALA A 369 12.17 13.46 -17.09
C ALA A 369 12.26 11.99 -17.56
N LEU A 370 11.13 11.29 -17.62
CA LEU A 370 11.09 9.91 -18.13
C LEU A 370 11.45 9.84 -19.62
N THR A 371 11.04 10.82 -20.41
CA THR A 371 11.40 10.90 -21.84
C THR A 371 12.91 11.04 -22.03
N GLU A 372 13.58 11.85 -21.21
CA GLU A 372 15.05 11.99 -21.24
C GLU A 372 15.76 10.68 -20.86
N ILE A 373 15.26 10.00 -19.82
CA ILE A 373 15.77 8.67 -19.41
C ILE A 373 15.60 7.66 -20.54
N ARG A 374 14.42 7.61 -21.16
CA ARG A 374 14.13 6.73 -22.30
C ARG A 374 15.12 6.98 -23.43
N ASN A 375 15.29 8.24 -23.85
CA ASN A 375 16.20 8.59 -24.95
C ASN A 375 17.66 8.19 -24.65
N THR A 376 18.09 8.37 -23.40
CA THR A 376 19.44 7.97 -22.96
C THR A 376 19.61 6.46 -23.04
N LEU A 377 18.62 5.68 -22.57
CA LEU A 377 18.65 4.22 -22.64
C LEU A 377 18.60 3.71 -24.08
N GLU A 378 17.82 4.35 -24.96
CA GLU A 378 17.79 4.00 -26.39
C GLU A 378 19.17 4.19 -27.04
N ALA A 379 19.85 5.29 -26.74
CA ALA A 379 21.22 5.52 -27.22
C ALA A 379 22.21 4.48 -26.68
N GLN A 380 22.09 4.11 -25.39
CA GLN A 380 22.94 3.08 -24.79
C GLN A 380 22.73 1.70 -25.41
N VAL A 381 21.48 1.29 -25.62
CA VAL A 381 21.16 0.02 -26.29
C VAL A 381 21.75 0.00 -27.70
N GLN A 382 21.54 1.06 -28.49
CA GLN A 382 22.09 1.17 -29.84
C GLN A 382 23.62 1.09 -29.85
N GLN A 383 24.29 1.75 -28.91
CA GLN A 383 25.75 1.72 -28.81
C GLN A 383 26.27 0.30 -28.53
N VAL A 384 25.69 -0.39 -27.54
CA VAL A 384 26.11 -1.75 -27.18
C VAL A 384 25.83 -2.74 -28.33
N GLU A 385 24.71 -2.59 -29.03
CA GLU A 385 24.40 -3.41 -30.20
C GLU A 385 25.35 -3.17 -31.37
N GLN A 386 25.77 -1.93 -31.61
CA GLN A 386 26.79 -1.63 -32.62
C GLN A 386 28.14 -2.24 -32.27
N GLU A 387 28.58 -2.10 -31.01
CA GLU A 387 29.83 -2.69 -30.54
C GLU A 387 29.83 -4.22 -30.72
N LEU A 388 28.72 -4.88 -30.41
CA LEU A 388 28.50 -6.32 -30.63
C LEU A 388 28.51 -6.75 -32.11
N LEU A 389 28.15 -5.87 -33.04
CA LEU A 389 28.19 -6.15 -34.48
C LEU A 389 29.58 -5.95 -35.07
N THR A 390 30.37 -5.04 -34.48
CA THR A 390 31.70 -4.68 -34.98
C THR A 390 32.85 -5.44 -34.34
N GLY A 391 32.65 -6.00 -33.14
CA GLY A 391 33.61 -6.82 -32.39
C GLY A 391 33.41 -8.31 -32.62
#